data_AF-T2IJA9-F1
#
_entry.id   AF-T2IJA9-F1
#
_cell.length_a   1.000
_cell.length_b   1.000
_cell.length_c   1.000
_cell.angle_alpha   90.00
_cell.angle_beta   90.00
_cell.angle_gamma   90.00
#
_symmetry.space_group_name_H-M   'P 1'
#
loop_
_entity.id
_entity.type
_entity.pdbx_description
1 polymer ?
#
loop_
_entity_poly.entity_id
_entity_poly.type
_entity_poly.pdbx_seq_one_letter_code
_entity_poly.pdbx_strand_id
1 'polypeptide(L)'
;MSLKIRQHLNKINYQSIQENQQILDYGKIRLNIQQASRFNEAISYARQIQPHTPLYKEAQNNINQWSQIILDIAQGRAILGDFQGAIAAVKLLPQDNKRLYELGQKRLKEWQSLSQKQENNQVFIEAALYLIQPN
;
A
#
# COMPACT_ATOMS: atom_id res chain seq x y z
N MET A 1 45.75 0.17 -9.78
CA MET A 1 44.46 0.87 -9.55
C MET A 1 44.04 0.60 -8.10
N SER A 2 44.07 1.61 -7.24
CA SER A 2 44.02 1.44 -5.78
C SER A 2 42.67 0.93 -5.26
N LEU A 3 42.70 0.04 -4.26
CA LEU A 3 41.53 -0.55 -3.58
C LEU A 3 40.47 0.49 -3.18
N LYS A 4 40.90 1.68 -2.76
CA LYS A 4 40.06 2.82 -2.38
C LYS A 4 39.11 3.31 -3.50
N ILE A 5 39.54 3.23 -4.77
CA ILE A 5 38.72 3.66 -5.91
C ILE A 5 37.58 2.65 -6.16
N ARG A 6 37.84 1.35 -5.99
CA ARG A 6 36.80 0.32 -6.12
C ARG A 6 35.77 0.38 -4.99
N GLN A 7 36.21 0.61 -3.75
CA GLN A 7 35.31 0.74 -2.60
C GLN A 7 34.37 1.96 -2.75
N HIS A 8 34.89 3.10 -3.23
CA HIS A 8 34.07 4.29 -3.47
C HIS A 8 33.06 4.12 -4.62
N LEU A 9 33.45 3.47 -5.72
CA LEU A 9 32.57 3.21 -6.85
C LEU A 9 31.43 2.24 -6.50
N ASN A 10 31.71 1.21 -5.71
CA ASN A 10 30.66 0.30 -5.22
C ASN A 10 29.68 1.04 -4.31
N LYS A 11 30.15 1.86 -3.37
CA LYS A 11 29.27 2.60 -2.44
C LYS A 11 28.34 3.57 -3.17
N ILE A 12 28.85 4.28 -4.18
CA ILE A 12 28.05 5.17 -5.05
C ILE A 12 27.03 4.37 -5.86
N ASN A 13 27.42 3.21 -6.40
CA ASN A 13 26.52 2.34 -7.15
C ASN A 13 25.38 1.81 -6.27
N TYR A 14 25.68 1.34 -5.05
CA TYR A 14 24.67 0.90 -4.09
C TYR A 14 23.71 2.03 -3.69
N GLN A 15 24.22 3.24 -3.46
CA GLN A 15 23.39 4.37 -3.05
C GLN A 15 22.45 4.84 -4.18
N SER A 16 22.97 4.90 -5.42
CA SER A 16 22.16 5.20 -6.61
C SER A 16 21.12 4.12 -6.93
N ILE A 17 21.42 2.84 -6.67
CA ILE A 17 20.46 1.74 -6.83
C ILE A 17 19.33 1.86 -5.81
N GLN A 18 19.64 2.19 -4.55
CA GLN A 18 18.62 2.39 -3.51
C GLN A 18 17.73 3.61 -3.79
N GLU A 19 18.30 4.73 -4.24
CA GLU A 19 17.53 5.93 -4.60
C GLU A 19 16.61 5.69 -5.81
N ASN A 20 17.10 5.00 -6.84
CA ASN A 20 16.30 4.64 -8.01
C ASN A 20 15.18 3.64 -7.65
N GLN A 21 15.46 2.68 -6.77
CA GLN A 21 14.46 1.76 -6.24
C GLN A 21 13.38 2.53 -5.47
N GLN A 22 13.78 3.46 -4.60
CA GLN A 22 12.85 4.33 -3.88
C GLN A 22 12.00 5.17 -4.83
N ILE A 23 12.56 5.75 -5.89
CA ILE A 23 11.79 6.53 -6.88
C ILE A 23 10.76 5.65 -7.60
N LEU A 24 11.14 4.43 -7.97
CA LEU A 24 10.23 3.46 -8.59
C LEU A 24 9.15 2.99 -7.61
N ASP A 25 9.50 2.78 -6.35
CA ASP A 25 8.57 2.41 -5.29
C ASP A 25 7.63 3.58 -4.97
N TYR A 26 8.11 4.82 -4.90
CA TYR A 26 7.30 6.03 -4.78
C TYR A 26 6.38 6.23 -5.99
N GLY A 27 6.84 5.92 -7.21
CA GLY A 27 6.04 5.95 -8.43
C GLY A 27 4.92 4.92 -8.39
N LYS A 28 5.22 3.68 -7.99
CA LYS A 28 4.24 2.61 -7.78
C LYS A 28 3.25 2.98 -6.68
N ILE A 29 3.71 3.50 -5.54
CA ILE A 29 2.88 3.93 -4.40
C ILE A 29 1.94 5.08 -4.80
N ARG A 30 2.42 6.10 -5.52
CA ARG A 30 1.59 7.24 -5.97
C ARG A 30 0.56 6.87 -7.02
N LEU A 31 0.89 5.98 -7.95
CA LEU A 31 -0.07 5.44 -8.92
C LEU A 31 -1.11 4.51 -8.27
N ASN A 32 -0.75 3.88 -7.13
CA ASN A 32 -1.65 3.01 -6.40
C ASN A 32 -2.58 3.79 -5.45
N ILE A 33 -2.08 4.54 -4.47
CA ILE A 33 -2.88 5.17 -3.38
C ILE A 33 -4.00 6.04 -3.95
N GLN A 34 -3.73 6.78 -5.02
CA GLN A 34 -4.71 7.66 -5.65
C GLN A 34 -5.99 6.95 -6.09
N GLN A 35 -5.92 5.67 -6.47
CA GLN A 35 -7.10 4.96 -6.96
C GLN A 35 -8.11 4.72 -5.82
N ALA A 36 -7.66 4.17 -4.68
CA ALA A 36 -8.52 3.93 -3.53
C ALA A 36 -9.02 5.24 -2.89
N SER A 37 -8.18 6.29 -2.84
CA SER A 37 -8.59 7.58 -2.28
C SER A 37 -9.68 8.28 -3.10
N ARG A 38 -9.64 8.17 -4.43
CA ARG A 38 -10.69 8.73 -5.30
C ARG A 38 -12.04 8.06 -5.08
N PHE A 39 -12.07 6.74 -4.85
CA PHE A 39 -13.31 6.06 -4.49
C PHE A 39 -13.82 6.47 -3.11
N ASN A 40 -12.92 6.63 -2.13
CA ASN A 40 -13.30 7.14 -0.80
C ASN A 40 -13.87 8.58 -0.88
N GLU A 41 -13.27 9.44 -1.71
CA GLU A 41 -13.77 10.78 -1.98
C GLU A 41 -15.15 10.74 -2.66
N ALA A 42 -15.34 9.91 -3.69
CA ALA A 42 -16.64 9.73 -4.34
C ALA A 42 -17.72 9.26 -3.34
N ILE A 43 -17.37 8.34 -2.43
CA ILE A 43 -18.24 7.90 -1.33
C ILE A 43 -18.62 9.07 -0.42
N SER A 44 -17.68 9.97 -0.11
CA SER A 44 -17.95 11.16 0.70
C SER A 44 -18.98 12.09 0.06
N TYR A 45 -18.98 12.22 -1.27
CA TYR A 45 -20.00 12.96 -2.01
C TYR A 45 -21.34 12.23 -2.03
N ALA A 46 -21.36 10.93 -2.31
CA ALA A 46 -22.60 10.14 -2.34
C ALA A 46 -23.33 10.13 -0.98
N ARG A 47 -22.60 10.15 0.14
CA ARG A 47 -23.18 10.24 1.49
C ARG A 47 -23.97 11.54 1.75
N GLN A 48 -23.76 12.60 0.97
CA GLN A 48 -24.48 13.85 1.13
C GLN A 48 -25.92 13.77 0.60
N ILE A 49 -26.24 12.74 -0.20
CA ILE A 49 -27.58 12.53 -0.74
C ILE A 49 -28.49 12.05 0.40
N GLN A 50 -29.47 12.87 0.74
CA GLN A 50 -30.35 12.63 1.89
C GLN A 50 -31.34 11.48 1.63
N PRO A 51 -31.77 10.78 2.70
CA PRO A 51 -32.91 9.86 2.63
C PRO A 51 -34.15 10.53 2.02
N HIS A 52 -35.01 9.73 1.38
CA HIS A 52 -36.25 10.18 0.71
C HIS A 52 -36.07 11.06 -0.53
N THR A 53 -34.84 11.27 -1.00
CA THR A 53 -34.58 11.84 -2.33
C THR A 53 -34.65 10.74 -3.41
N PRO A 54 -35.04 11.05 -4.66
CA PRO A 54 -35.08 10.07 -5.73
C PRO A 54 -33.75 9.34 -5.98
N LEU A 55 -32.63 10.02 -5.73
CA LEU A 55 -31.28 9.50 -5.97
C LEU A 55 -30.69 8.71 -4.79
N TYR A 56 -31.36 8.67 -3.63
CA TYR A 56 -30.81 8.03 -2.44
C TYR A 56 -30.44 6.56 -2.66
N LYS A 57 -31.30 5.80 -3.34
CA LYS A 57 -31.05 4.37 -3.62
C LYS A 57 -29.82 4.18 -4.50
N GLU A 58 -29.64 5.03 -5.51
CA GLU A 58 -28.47 5.01 -6.37
C GLU A 58 -27.20 5.37 -5.60
N ALA A 59 -27.26 6.40 -4.75
CA ALA A 59 -26.16 6.79 -3.87
C ALA A 59 -25.70 5.62 -2.98
N GLN A 60 -26.63 4.92 -2.34
CA GLN A 60 -26.32 3.75 -1.51
C GLN A 60 -25.71 2.60 -2.32
N ASN A 61 -26.19 2.35 -3.54
CA ASN A 61 -25.59 1.35 -4.43
C ASN A 61 -24.14 1.73 -4.80
N ASN A 62 -23.91 2.98 -5.16
CA ASN A 62 -22.57 3.49 -5.50
C ASN A 62 -21.62 3.40 -4.31
N ILE A 63 -22.08 3.76 -3.10
CA ILE A 63 -21.28 3.60 -1.87
C ILE A 63 -20.84 2.14 -1.70
N ASN A 64 -21.74 1.18 -1.88
CA ASN A 64 -21.42 -0.24 -1.78
C ASN A 64 -20.42 -0.70 -2.85
N GLN A 65 -20.62 -0.29 -4.10
CA GLN A 65 -19.73 -0.65 -5.21
C GLN A 65 -18.32 -0.08 -5.03
N TRP A 66 -18.22 1.21 -4.71
CA TRP A 66 -16.93 1.86 -4.50
C TRP A 66 -16.21 1.32 -3.26
N SER A 67 -16.94 0.93 -2.22
CA SER A 67 -16.36 0.21 -1.07
C SER A 67 -15.75 -1.13 -1.49
N GLN A 68 -16.43 -1.90 -2.33
CA GLN A 68 -15.89 -3.15 -2.87
C GLN A 68 -14.60 -2.89 -3.67
N ILE A 69 -14.59 -1.88 -4.54
CA ILE A 69 -13.42 -1.53 -5.34
C ILE A 69 -12.22 -1.15 -4.46
N ILE A 70 -12.42 -0.39 -3.37
CA ILE A 70 -11.34 -0.07 -2.41
C ILE A 70 -10.73 -1.36 -1.84
N LEU A 71 -11.57 -2.33 -1.47
CA LEU A 71 -11.11 -3.60 -0.92
C LEU A 71 -10.38 -4.45 -1.98
N ASP A 72 -10.85 -4.46 -3.23
CA ASP A 72 -10.22 -5.17 -4.33
C ASP A 72 -8.85 -4.58 -4.68
N ILE A 73 -8.72 -3.25 -4.69
CA ILE A 73 -7.43 -2.55 -4.84
C ILE A 73 -6.48 -2.98 -3.72
N ALA A 74 -6.96 -3.01 -2.48
CA ALA A 74 -6.16 -3.41 -1.35
C ALA A 74 -5.68 -4.87 -1.48
N GLN A 75 -6.57 -5.77 -1.88
CA GLN A 75 -6.26 -7.18 -2.11
C GLN A 75 -5.23 -7.35 -3.25
N GLY A 76 -5.37 -6.61 -4.35
CA GLY A 76 -4.41 -6.62 -5.45
C GLY A 76 -3.00 -6.24 -5.01
N ARG A 77 -2.87 -5.20 -4.17
CA ARG A 77 -1.57 -4.81 -3.61
C ARG A 77 -0.95 -5.89 -2.72
N ALA A 78 -1.76 -6.49 -1.85
CA ALA A 78 -1.29 -7.57 -0.99
C ALA A 78 -0.81 -8.79 -1.79
N ILE A 79 -1.48 -9.13 -2.91
CA ILE A 79 -1.05 -10.20 -3.83
C ILE A 79 0.32 -9.89 -4.44
N LEU A 80 0.61 -8.62 -4.71
CA LEU A 80 1.90 -8.15 -5.24
C LEU A 80 2.98 -8.01 -4.15
N GLY A 81 2.68 -8.33 -2.89
CA GLY A 81 3.59 -8.17 -1.74
C GLY A 81 3.68 -6.73 -1.22
N ASP A 82 2.90 -5.80 -1.76
CA ASP A 82 2.80 -4.43 -1.24
C ASP A 82 1.82 -4.37 -0.05
N PHE A 83 2.23 -4.93 1.09
CA PHE A 83 1.39 -4.96 2.28
C PHE A 83 1.16 -3.57 2.87
N GLN A 84 2.15 -2.68 2.81
CA GLN A 84 2.01 -1.30 3.28
C GLN A 84 0.95 -0.55 2.45
N GLY A 85 0.99 -0.68 1.13
CA GLY A 85 -0.02 -0.11 0.23
C GLY A 85 -1.38 -0.77 0.41
N ALA A 86 -1.45 -2.08 0.63
CA ALA A 86 -2.71 -2.78 0.92
C ALA A 86 -3.37 -2.25 2.20
N ILE A 87 -2.58 -2.12 3.28
CA ILE A 87 -3.02 -1.53 4.56
C ILE A 87 -3.55 -0.11 4.36
N ALA A 88 -2.83 0.72 3.60
CA ALA A 88 -3.25 2.09 3.32
C ALA A 88 -4.60 2.15 2.59
N ALA A 89 -4.84 1.25 1.61
CA ALA A 89 -6.12 1.17 0.92
C ALA A 89 -7.25 0.70 1.84
N VAL A 90 -7.05 -0.32 2.69
CA VAL A 90 -8.08 -0.78 3.63
C VAL A 90 -8.50 0.31 4.60
N LYS A 91 -7.57 1.16 5.05
CA LYS A 91 -7.89 2.30 5.93
C LYS A 91 -8.86 3.31 5.30
N LEU A 92 -9.00 3.31 3.97
CA LEU A 92 -9.94 4.16 3.25
C LEU A 92 -11.32 3.51 3.08
N LEU A 93 -11.48 2.24 3.47
CA LEU A 93 -12.74 1.52 3.37
C LEU A 93 -13.76 2.10 4.36
N PRO A 94 -14.93 2.53 3.88
CA PRO A 94 -15.95 3.13 4.75
C PRO A 94 -16.71 2.08 5.57
N GLN A 95 -17.41 2.53 6.61
CA GLN A 95 -18.19 1.67 7.51
C GLN A 95 -19.63 1.39 7.04
N ASP A 96 -20.10 2.07 5.98
CA ASP A 96 -21.49 2.02 5.50
C ASP A 96 -21.90 0.58 5.13
N ASN A 97 -20.97 -0.19 4.56
CA ASN A 97 -21.15 -1.61 4.33
C ASN A 97 -20.44 -2.43 5.42
N LYS A 98 -21.20 -2.81 6.46
CA LYS A 98 -20.67 -3.57 7.60
C LYS A 98 -19.91 -4.84 7.19
N ARG A 99 -20.43 -5.61 6.23
CA ARG A 99 -19.79 -6.86 5.77
C ARG A 99 -18.43 -6.59 5.15
N LEU A 100 -18.34 -5.60 4.26
CA LEU A 100 -17.08 -5.23 3.61
C LEU A 100 -16.11 -4.65 4.63
N TYR A 101 -16.58 -3.78 5.52
CA TYR A 101 -15.76 -3.21 6.58
C TYR A 101 -15.15 -4.29 7.46
N GLU A 102 -15.94 -5.25 7.96
CA GLU A 102 -15.44 -6.37 8.77
C GLU A 102 -14.43 -7.23 8.02
N LEU A 103 -14.64 -7.48 6.73
CA LEU A 103 -13.68 -8.19 5.89
C LEU A 103 -12.37 -7.40 5.77
N GLY A 104 -12.46 -6.08 5.51
CA GLY A 104 -11.31 -5.18 5.49
C GLY A 104 -10.54 -5.21 6.81
N GLN A 105 -11.21 -5.15 7.96
CA GLN A 105 -10.56 -5.21 9.27
C GLN A 105 -9.83 -6.54 9.52
N LYS A 106 -10.35 -7.66 8.99
CA LYS A 106 -9.63 -8.94 9.03
C LYS A 106 -8.36 -8.90 8.18
N ARG A 107 -8.46 -8.38 6.95
CA ARG A 107 -7.30 -8.20 6.05
C ARG A 107 -6.26 -7.25 6.62
N LEU A 108 -6.68 -6.18 7.26
CA LEU A 108 -5.80 -5.21 7.93
C LEU A 108 -4.88 -5.91 8.93
N LYS A 109 -5.44 -6.75 9.82
CA LYS A 109 -4.67 -7.49 10.81
C LYS A 109 -3.70 -8.48 10.16
N GLU A 110 -4.17 -9.21 9.14
CA GLU A 110 -3.36 -10.16 8.38
C GLU A 110 -2.14 -9.47 7.74
N TRP A 111 -2.37 -8.40 7.00
CA TRP A 111 -1.32 -7.71 6.26
C TRP A 111 -0.38 -6.90 7.14
N GLN A 112 -0.85 -6.40 8.30
CA GLN A 112 0.05 -5.83 9.31
C GLN A 112 1.08 -6.86 9.81
N SER A 113 0.64 -8.09 10.07
CA SER A 113 1.53 -9.18 10.47
C SER A 113 2.53 -9.55 9.36
N LEU A 114 2.06 -9.62 8.11
CA LEU A 114 2.93 -9.92 6.97
C LEU A 114 3.93 -8.81 6.66
N SER A 115 3.53 -7.54 6.73
CA SER A 115 4.42 -6.38 6.58
C SER A 115 5.54 -6.42 7.61
N GLN A 116 5.21 -6.67 8.89
CA GLN A 116 6.21 -6.76 9.95
C GLN A 116 7.21 -7.90 9.71
N LYS A 117 6.74 -9.07 9.27
CA LYS A 117 7.61 -10.20 8.95
C LYS A 117 8.54 -9.87 7.79
N GLN A 118 8.04 -9.22 6.75
CA GLN A 118 8.84 -8.82 5.59
C GLN A 118 9.94 -7.82 5.98
N GLU A 119 9.60 -6.81 6.77
CA GLU A 119 10.56 -5.82 7.29
C GLU A 119 11.64 -6.50 8.15
N ASN A 120 11.26 -7.40 9.06
CA ASN A 120 12.21 -8.14 9.89
C ASN A 120 13.15 -8.99 9.03
N ASN A 121 12.62 -9.71 8.04
CA ASN A 121 13.43 -10.54 7.15
C ASN A 121 14.44 -9.69 6.36
N GLN A 122 14.04 -8.50 5.92
CA GLN A 122 14.92 -7.59 5.22
C GLN A 122 16.08 -7.11 6.12
N VAL A 123 15.80 -6.76 7.37
CA VAL A 123 16.83 -6.39 8.36
C VAL A 123 17.85 -7.52 8.57
N PHE A 124 17.40 -8.79 8.63
CA PHE A 124 18.32 -9.92 8.76
C PHE A 124 19.20 -10.11 7.53
N ILE A 125 18.67 -9.93 6.33
CA ILE A 125 19.46 -10.00 5.09
C ILE A 125 20.49 -8.87 5.05
N GLU A 126 20.10 -7.63 5.39
CA GLU A 126 21.03 -6.49 5.43
C GLU A 126 22.16 -6.71 6.43
N ALA A 127 21.83 -7.22 7.63
CA ALA A 127 22.82 -7.59 8.62
C ALA A 127 23.78 -8.69 8.11
N ALA A 128 23.25 -9.72 7.46
CA ALA A 128 24.06 -10.79 6.86
C ALA A 128 24.98 -10.27 5.75
N LEU A 129 24.51 -9.35 4.92
CA LEU A 129 25.31 -8.72 3.86
C LEU A 129 26.44 -7.86 4.42
N TYR A 130 26.22 -7.16 5.53
CA TYR A 130 27.26 -6.36 6.20
C TYR A 130 28.42 -7.23 6.70
N LEU A 131 28.14 -8.46 7.18
CA LEU A 131 29.16 -9.38 7.67
C LEU A 131 30.06 -9.98 6.57
N ILE A 132 29.66 -9.88 5.30
CA ILE A 132 30.37 -10.48 4.16
C ILE A 132 31.25 -9.43 3.44
N GLN A 133 31.11 -8.13 3.72
CA GLN A 133 31.96 -7.11 3.10
C GLN A 133 33.36 -7.10 3.73
N PRO A 134 34.44 -7.34 2.96
CA PRO A 134 35.80 -7.30 3.50
C PRO A 134 36.23 -5.84 3.74
N ASN A 135 36.92 -5.62 4.87
CA ASN A 135 37.59 -4.34 5.23
C ASN A 135 38.54 -3.85 4.13
#